data_AF-N4TQZ7-F1
#
_entry.id   AF-N4TQZ7-F1
#
_cell.length_a   1.000
_cell.length_b   1.000
_cell.length_c   1.000
_cell.angle_alpha   90.00
_cell.angle_beta   90.00
_cell.angle_gamma   90.00
#
_symmetry.space_group_name_H-M   'P 1'
#
loop_
_entity.id
_entity.type
_entity.pdbx_description
1 polymer ?
#
loop_
_entity_poly.entity_id
_entity_poly.type
_entity_poly.pdbx_seq_one_letter_code
_entity_poly.pdbx_strand_id
1 'polypeptide(L)'
;MIYGSNMISVAGGSLPTTYRLCRVVFEETSQPPEEITQNDLEYEEIRNHLEFRCIPVSHGLILRCYRETLQHAQTAKYLIQKIFIDREAFSEATFKEAHRILTYKIDINQQTPWELYSGNYRTWIWERICYASKFCQRFINIRPFLDGNGRMYRLLLTTLLLRAGICPAVYGLHNMDRESHSRAEVSCYRHDLQGLGEVVTETHHELALFVLNHTYGQWKSTDAQMMTFLQATRRDGAMFPH
;
A
#
# COMPACT_ATOMS: atom_id res chain seq x y z
N MET A 1 12.50 -2.80 -18.40
CA MET A 1 11.56 -2.60 -17.26
C MET A 1 12.32 -2.26 -15.98
N ILE A 2 13.08 -3.18 -15.39
CA ILE A 2 13.79 -2.97 -14.10
C ILE A 2 14.71 -1.74 -14.13
N TYR A 3 15.63 -1.67 -15.11
CA TYR A 3 16.56 -0.55 -15.26
C TYR A 3 15.82 0.80 -15.32
N GLY A 4 14.86 0.94 -16.23
CA GLY A 4 14.10 2.18 -16.38
C GLY A 4 13.34 2.58 -15.11
N SER A 5 12.76 1.61 -14.40
CA SER A 5 12.05 1.89 -13.14
C SER A 5 12.99 2.38 -12.04
N ASN A 6 14.18 1.79 -11.91
CA ASN A 6 15.20 2.25 -10.96
C ASN A 6 15.72 3.65 -11.32
N MET A 7 15.93 3.91 -12.62
CA MET A 7 16.43 5.22 -13.08
C MET A 7 15.46 6.37 -12.78
N ILE A 8 14.15 6.15 -12.84
CA ILE A 8 13.14 7.16 -12.45
C ILE A 8 13.31 7.57 -10.98
N SER A 9 13.70 6.64 -10.11
CA SER A 9 13.92 6.87 -8.69
C SER A 9 15.35 7.28 -8.34
N VAL A 10 16.23 7.50 -9.34
CA VAL A 10 17.67 7.76 -9.13
C VAL A 10 18.31 6.67 -8.26
N ALA A 11 17.90 5.43 -8.50
CA ALA A 11 18.26 4.24 -7.74
C ALA A 11 18.95 3.22 -8.64
N GLY A 12 19.57 2.20 -8.05
CA GLY A 12 20.13 1.07 -8.79
C GLY A 12 21.43 1.34 -9.54
N GLY A 13 21.86 0.36 -10.33
CA GLY A 13 23.09 0.38 -11.11
C GLY A 13 22.90 0.73 -12.59
N SER A 14 23.97 0.55 -13.37
CA SER A 14 23.96 0.75 -14.81
C SER A 14 23.04 -0.24 -15.54
N LEU A 15 22.75 0.02 -16.83
CA LEU A 15 22.00 -0.92 -17.66
C LEU A 15 22.73 -2.28 -17.79
N PRO A 16 24.05 -2.34 -18.09
CA PRO A 16 24.82 -3.59 -18.06
C PRO A 16 24.72 -4.36 -16.74
N THR A 17 24.90 -3.67 -15.61
CA THR A 17 24.80 -4.26 -14.27
C THR A 17 23.39 -4.83 -14.04
N THR A 18 22.36 -4.05 -14.38
CA THR A 18 20.96 -4.48 -14.26
C THR A 18 20.68 -5.71 -15.11
N TYR A 19 21.18 -5.75 -16.35
CA TYR A 19 21.01 -6.90 -17.23
C TYR A 19 21.63 -8.17 -16.65
N ARG A 20 22.87 -8.11 -16.14
CA ARG A 20 23.52 -9.27 -15.52
C ARG A 20 22.76 -9.78 -14.30
N LEU A 21 22.34 -8.89 -13.40
CA LEU A 21 21.59 -9.30 -12.22
C LEU A 21 20.22 -9.89 -12.60
N CYS A 22 19.54 -9.32 -13.59
CA CYS A 22 18.32 -9.91 -14.11
C CYS A 22 18.57 -11.32 -14.64
N ARG A 23 19.62 -11.53 -15.44
CA ARG A 23 19.94 -12.88 -15.95
C ARG A 23 20.13 -13.89 -14.82
N VAL A 24 20.94 -13.56 -13.81
CA VAL A 24 21.16 -14.44 -12.65
C VAL A 24 19.85 -14.75 -11.93
N VAL A 25 19.01 -13.73 -11.68
CA VAL A 25 17.73 -13.89 -10.96
C VAL A 25 16.71 -14.71 -11.76
N PHE A 26 16.52 -14.41 -13.04
CA PHE A 26 15.47 -15.00 -13.87
C PHE A 26 15.88 -16.36 -14.47
N GLU A 27 17.15 -16.56 -14.81
CA GLU A 27 17.66 -17.84 -15.34
C GLU A 27 18.01 -18.84 -14.22
N GLU A 28 18.12 -18.39 -12.97
CA GLU A 28 18.53 -19.21 -11.80
C GLU A 28 19.87 -19.94 -12.01
N THR A 29 20.75 -19.38 -12.83
CA THR A 29 22.05 -19.99 -13.15
C THR A 29 22.95 -20.12 -11.93
N SER A 30 22.77 -19.22 -10.96
CA SER A 30 23.50 -19.18 -9.69
C SER A 30 22.73 -18.35 -8.67
N GLN A 31 23.05 -18.49 -7.38
CA GLN A 31 22.57 -17.56 -6.37
C GLN A 31 23.33 -16.24 -6.49
N PRO A 32 22.64 -15.09 -6.64
CA PRO A 32 23.30 -13.79 -6.63
C PRO A 32 23.93 -13.55 -5.25
N PRO A 33 25.16 -13.01 -5.19
CA PRO A 33 25.81 -12.77 -3.90
C PRO A 33 25.00 -11.75 -3.08
N GLU A 34 24.92 -11.97 -1.78
CA GLU A 34 24.17 -11.09 -0.88
C GLU A 34 24.84 -9.71 -0.74
N GLU A 35 26.16 -9.69 -0.79
CA GLU A 35 26.98 -8.48 -0.82
C GLU A 35 28.08 -8.60 -1.87
N ILE A 36 28.45 -7.45 -2.43
CA ILE A 36 29.55 -7.32 -3.37
C ILE A 36 30.72 -6.57 -2.70
N THR A 37 31.92 -6.86 -3.17
CA THR A 37 33.19 -6.31 -2.70
C THR A 37 33.83 -5.45 -3.80
N GLN A 38 34.88 -4.71 -3.46
CA GLN A 38 35.61 -3.87 -4.42
C GLN A 38 36.25 -4.65 -5.57
N ASN A 39 36.41 -5.97 -5.43
CA ASN A 39 36.98 -6.84 -6.46
C ASN A 39 35.93 -7.33 -7.46
N ASP A 40 34.64 -7.10 -7.19
CA ASP A 40 33.55 -7.58 -8.04
C ASP A 40 33.29 -6.62 -9.20
N LEU A 41 32.99 -7.19 -10.38
CA LEU A 41 32.71 -6.42 -11.59
C LEU A 41 31.50 -5.49 -11.41
N GLU A 42 30.47 -5.96 -10.71
CA GLU A 42 29.27 -5.19 -10.36
C GLU A 42 29.62 -3.95 -9.54
N TYR A 43 30.55 -4.07 -8.60
CA TYR A 43 30.96 -2.96 -7.75
C TYR A 43 31.59 -1.85 -8.58
N GLU A 44 32.52 -2.24 -9.44
CA GLU A 44 33.27 -1.33 -10.29
C GLU A 44 32.36 -0.65 -11.34
N GLU A 45 31.42 -1.38 -11.93
CA GLU A 45 30.46 -0.79 -12.86
C GLU A 45 29.49 0.18 -12.21
N ILE A 46 28.98 -0.14 -11.01
CA ILE A 46 28.12 0.78 -10.26
C ILE A 46 28.91 2.03 -9.88
N ARG A 47 30.17 1.90 -9.45
CA ARG A 47 31.07 3.02 -9.18
C ARG A 47 31.18 3.94 -10.40
N ASN A 48 31.54 3.38 -11.55
CA ASN A 48 31.68 4.12 -12.81
C ASN A 48 30.34 4.76 -13.25
N HIS A 49 29.22 4.09 -13.00
CA HIS A 49 27.89 4.63 -13.28
C HIS A 49 27.56 5.86 -12.43
N LEU A 50 27.84 5.80 -11.12
CA LEU A 50 27.63 6.91 -10.20
C LEU A 50 28.51 8.11 -10.58
N GLU A 51 29.77 7.86 -10.96
CA GLU A 51 30.69 8.91 -11.45
C GLU A 51 30.18 9.56 -12.73
N PHE A 52 29.77 8.77 -13.72
CA PHE A 52 29.18 9.26 -14.96
C PHE A 52 27.92 10.11 -14.71
N ARG A 53 27.16 9.77 -13.67
CA ARG A 53 25.96 10.50 -13.24
C ARG A 53 26.25 11.74 -12.40
N CYS A 54 27.51 12.02 -12.09
CA CYS A 54 27.95 13.07 -11.16
C CYS A 54 27.34 12.92 -9.75
N ILE A 55 27.12 11.68 -9.30
CA ILE A 55 26.63 11.37 -7.95
C ILE A 55 27.83 11.06 -7.05
N PRO A 56 27.95 11.68 -5.85
CA PRO A 56 29.05 11.40 -4.93
C PRO A 56 29.14 9.91 -4.58
N VAL A 57 30.26 9.30 -4.96
CA VAL A 57 30.50 7.88 -4.75
C VAL A 57 30.86 7.60 -3.30
N SER A 58 30.24 6.58 -2.72
CA SER A 58 30.65 5.99 -1.45
C SER A 58 30.43 4.48 -1.48
N HIS A 59 31.17 3.74 -0.66
CA HIS A 59 31.01 2.30 -0.54
C HIS A 59 29.55 1.91 -0.21
N GLY A 60 28.95 2.59 0.77
CA GLY A 60 27.56 2.34 1.18
C GLY A 60 26.54 2.60 0.05
N LEU A 61 26.76 3.64 -0.76
CA LEU A 61 25.89 3.92 -1.91
C LEU A 61 26.01 2.85 -3.00
N ILE A 62 27.22 2.35 -3.28
CA ILE A 62 27.42 1.27 -4.24
C ILE A 62 26.67 0.00 -3.80
N LEU A 63 26.81 -0.39 -2.53
CA LEU A 63 26.09 -1.56 -1.99
C LEU A 63 24.58 -1.36 -2.04
N ARG A 64 24.10 -0.14 -1.77
CA ARG A 64 22.68 0.20 -1.88
C ARG A 64 22.17 0.08 -3.32
N CYS A 65 22.89 0.64 -4.31
CA CYS A 65 22.54 0.54 -5.73
C CYS A 65 22.51 -0.92 -6.21
N TYR A 66 23.44 -1.74 -5.73
CA TYR A 66 23.44 -3.18 -6.00
C TYR A 66 22.17 -3.85 -5.46
N ARG A 67 21.87 -3.63 -4.18
CA ARG A 67 20.68 -4.15 -3.48
C ARG A 67 19.37 -3.73 -4.16
N GLU A 68 19.23 -2.44 -4.46
CA GLU A 68 18.07 -1.89 -5.18
C GLU A 68 17.86 -2.55 -6.55
N THR A 69 18.94 -2.89 -7.25
CA THR A 69 18.85 -3.56 -8.55
C THR A 69 18.48 -5.04 -8.40
N LEU A 70 19.16 -5.74 -7.49
CA LEU A 70 18.94 -7.16 -7.23
C LEU A 70 17.51 -7.41 -6.74
N GLN A 71 17.06 -6.64 -5.75
CA GLN A 71 15.75 -6.81 -5.13
C GLN A 71 14.61 -6.47 -6.07
N HIS A 72 14.78 -5.44 -6.90
CA HIS A 72 13.77 -5.14 -7.92
C HIS A 72 13.62 -6.30 -8.91
N ALA A 73 14.72 -6.91 -9.34
CA ALA A 73 14.66 -8.11 -10.18
C ALA A 73 13.98 -9.28 -9.45
N GLN A 74 14.32 -9.53 -8.19
CA GLN A 74 13.72 -10.59 -7.36
C GLN A 74 12.22 -10.36 -7.14
N THR A 75 11.80 -9.14 -6.81
CA THR A 75 10.38 -8.78 -6.66
C THR A 75 9.61 -8.96 -7.95
N ALA A 76 10.18 -8.54 -9.09
CA ALA A 76 9.54 -8.73 -10.39
C ALA A 76 9.36 -10.20 -10.71
N LYS A 77 10.39 -11.03 -10.49
CA LYS A 77 10.29 -12.48 -10.64
C LYS A 77 9.22 -13.08 -9.74
N TYR A 78 9.23 -12.73 -8.45
CA TYR A 78 8.24 -13.20 -7.47
C TYR A 78 6.82 -12.90 -7.93
N LEU A 79 6.54 -11.66 -8.34
CA LEU A 79 5.21 -11.25 -8.80
C LEU A 79 4.80 -11.95 -10.10
N ILE A 80 5.70 -12.02 -11.08
CA ILE A 80 5.43 -12.72 -12.36
C ILE A 80 5.14 -14.20 -12.11
N GLN A 81 5.94 -14.85 -11.28
CA GLN A 81 5.75 -16.26 -10.93
C GLN A 81 4.40 -16.46 -10.25
N LYS A 82 4.16 -15.76 -9.13
CA LYS A 82 2.94 -15.91 -8.33
C LYS A 82 1.66 -15.62 -9.10
N ILE A 83 1.61 -14.49 -9.81
CA ILE A 83 0.38 -13.98 -10.39
C ILE A 83 0.17 -14.53 -11.79
N PHE A 84 1.20 -14.49 -12.63
CA PHE A 84 1.06 -14.80 -14.04
C PHE A 84 1.26 -16.29 -14.34
N ILE A 85 2.29 -16.90 -13.75
CA ILE A 85 2.62 -18.32 -14.00
C ILE A 85 1.74 -19.24 -13.14
N ASP A 86 1.72 -19.03 -11.82
CA ASP A 86 1.00 -19.88 -10.88
C ASP A 86 -0.51 -19.58 -10.83
N ARG A 87 -0.94 -18.47 -11.46
CA ARG A 87 -2.35 -18.00 -11.51
C ARG A 87 -2.96 -17.81 -10.12
N GLU A 88 -2.15 -17.50 -9.11
CA GLU A 88 -2.67 -17.18 -7.79
C GLU A 88 -3.43 -15.86 -7.81
N ALA A 89 -4.49 -15.78 -7.00
CA ALA A 89 -5.23 -14.54 -6.84
C ALA A 89 -4.34 -13.45 -6.23
N PHE A 90 -4.45 -12.24 -6.77
CA PHE A 90 -3.82 -11.06 -6.18
C PHE A 90 -4.35 -10.86 -4.74
N SER A 91 -3.46 -11.02 -3.77
CA SER A 91 -3.78 -10.92 -2.34
C SER A 91 -2.92 -9.87 -1.65
N GLU A 92 -3.39 -9.38 -0.50
CA GLU A 92 -2.64 -8.46 0.34
C GLU A 92 -1.31 -9.06 0.82
N ALA A 93 -1.32 -10.35 1.19
CA ALA A 93 -0.12 -11.06 1.62
C ALA A 93 0.94 -11.06 0.52
N THR A 94 0.53 -11.25 -0.74
CA THR A 94 1.41 -11.18 -1.92
C THR A 94 2.05 -9.80 -2.06
N PHE A 95 1.28 -8.71 -1.90
CA PHE A 95 1.83 -7.35 -1.98
C PHE A 95 2.82 -7.03 -0.86
N LYS A 96 2.46 -7.38 0.38
CA LYS A 96 3.33 -7.18 1.53
C LYS A 96 4.64 -7.94 1.36
N GLU A 97 4.58 -9.17 0.87
CA GLU A 97 5.77 -9.97 0.63
C GLU A 97 6.60 -9.45 -0.56
N ALA A 98 5.96 -9.06 -1.66
CA ALA A 98 6.65 -8.43 -2.79
C ALA A 98 7.40 -7.15 -2.37
N HIS A 99 6.76 -6.33 -1.53
CA HIS A 99 7.41 -5.16 -0.94
C HIS A 99 8.54 -5.55 0.01
N ARG A 100 8.41 -6.66 0.77
CA ARG A 100 9.50 -7.12 1.63
C ARG A 100 10.74 -7.49 0.86
N ILE A 101 10.57 -8.22 -0.24
CA ILE A 101 11.64 -8.56 -1.16
C ILE A 101 12.26 -7.28 -1.75
N LEU A 102 11.42 -6.32 -2.15
CA LEU A 102 11.85 -5.09 -2.83
C LEU A 102 12.74 -4.20 -1.96
N THR A 103 12.52 -4.22 -0.64
CA THR A 103 13.17 -3.31 0.31
C THR A 103 14.10 -4.01 1.29
N TYR A 104 14.37 -5.29 1.09
CA TYR A 104 15.21 -6.10 1.96
C TYR A 104 16.60 -5.48 2.16
N LYS A 105 17.05 -5.18 3.39
CA LYS A 105 18.36 -4.53 3.64
C LYS A 105 18.58 -3.18 2.93
N ILE A 106 17.50 -2.45 2.62
CA ILE A 106 17.56 -1.08 2.11
C ILE A 106 16.94 -0.16 3.15
N ASP A 107 17.75 0.55 3.92
CA ASP A 107 17.24 1.49 4.91
C ASP A 107 16.80 2.81 4.28
N ILE A 108 15.70 3.39 4.78
CA ILE A 108 15.30 4.75 4.38
C ILE A 108 16.31 5.76 4.91
N ASN A 109 16.66 5.62 6.19
CA ASN A 109 17.66 6.40 6.91
C ASN A 109 18.09 5.62 8.16
N GLN A 110 19.05 6.16 8.91
CA GLN A 110 19.58 5.51 10.12
C GLN A 110 18.53 5.24 11.21
N GLN A 111 17.45 6.01 11.25
CA GLN A 111 16.37 5.87 12.23
C GLN A 111 15.25 4.94 11.75
N THR A 112 15.23 4.62 10.46
CA THR A 112 14.16 3.84 9.81
C THR A 112 14.78 2.68 9.04
N PRO A 113 15.28 1.66 9.76
CA PRO A 113 15.80 0.47 9.14
C PRO A 113 14.69 -0.31 8.45
N TRP A 114 15.07 -1.10 7.44
CA TRP A 114 14.11 -1.76 6.56
C TRP A 114 13.12 -2.66 7.30
N GLU A 115 13.52 -3.33 8.38
CA GLU A 115 12.67 -4.21 9.18
C GLU A 115 11.41 -3.50 9.74
N LEU A 116 11.48 -2.18 9.95
CA LEU A 116 10.35 -1.42 10.49
C LEU A 116 9.27 -1.13 9.43
N TYR A 117 9.65 -0.89 8.17
CA TYR A 117 8.72 -0.42 7.14
C TYR A 117 8.41 -1.46 6.05
N SER A 118 9.26 -2.46 5.93
CA SER A 118 9.18 -3.48 4.88
C SER A 118 7.92 -4.34 5.00
N GLY A 119 7.06 -4.29 3.98
CA GLY A 119 5.78 -5.00 3.95
C GLY A 119 4.68 -4.36 4.83
N ASN A 120 4.91 -3.14 5.32
CA ASN A 120 3.93 -2.39 6.10
C ASN A 120 3.32 -1.28 5.25
N TYR A 121 1.98 -1.23 5.21
CA TYR A 121 1.30 -0.07 4.65
C TYR A 121 1.49 1.15 5.55
N ARG A 122 1.41 2.32 4.93
CA ARG A 122 1.53 3.57 5.67
C ARG A 122 0.34 3.77 6.61
N THR A 123 0.59 4.35 7.77
CA THR A 123 -0.40 4.58 8.84
C THR A 123 -1.41 5.68 8.52
N TRP A 124 -1.17 6.56 7.55
CA TRP A 124 -2.12 7.63 7.19
C TRP A 124 -3.47 7.12 6.69
N ILE A 125 -3.57 5.86 6.26
CA ILE A 125 -4.86 5.23 5.93
C ILE A 125 -5.76 5.24 7.17
N TRP A 126 -5.21 4.88 8.33
CA TRP A 126 -5.93 4.91 9.60
C TRP A 126 -6.39 6.32 9.96
N GLU A 127 -5.51 7.32 9.85
CA GLU A 127 -5.85 8.72 10.13
C GLU A 127 -7.00 9.23 9.25
N ARG A 128 -6.99 8.87 7.96
CA ARG A 128 -8.06 9.25 7.01
C ARG A 128 -9.37 8.50 7.29
N ILE A 129 -9.31 7.23 7.69
CA ILE A 129 -10.49 6.47 8.14
C ILE A 129 -11.08 7.08 9.41
N CYS A 130 -10.25 7.44 10.39
CA CYS A 130 -10.69 8.13 11.61
C CYS A 130 -11.38 9.45 11.28
N TYR A 131 -10.79 10.26 10.39
CA TYR A 131 -11.39 11.52 9.94
C TYR A 131 -12.77 11.32 9.31
N ALA A 132 -12.91 10.36 8.38
CA ALA A 132 -14.19 10.05 7.74
C ALA A 132 -15.23 9.54 8.76
N SER A 133 -14.80 8.68 9.69
CA SER A 133 -15.65 8.11 10.74
C SER A 133 -16.12 9.18 11.73
N LYS A 134 -15.24 10.11 12.13
CA LYS A 134 -15.58 11.26 12.98
C LYS A 134 -16.59 12.19 12.33
N PHE A 135 -16.50 12.41 11.02
CA PHE A 135 -17.51 13.17 10.28
C PHE A 135 -18.86 12.44 10.25
N CYS A 136 -18.86 11.14 9.95
CA CYS A 136 -20.07 10.34 9.89
C CYS A 136 -20.75 10.21 11.25
N GLN A 137 -19.97 10.11 12.34
CA GLN A 137 -20.48 10.15 13.69
C GLN A 137 -21.33 11.39 13.97
N ARG A 138 -20.86 12.58 13.56
CA ARG A 138 -21.64 13.82 13.74
C ARG A 138 -22.99 13.74 13.02
N PHE A 139 -23.01 13.20 11.80
CA PHE A 139 -24.25 12.98 11.06
C PHE A 139 -25.17 11.96 11.75
N ILE A 140 -24.60 10.84 12.24
CA ILE A 140 -25.30 9.78 12.97
C ILE A 140 -25.98 10.35 14.23
N ASN A 141 -25.34 11.28 14.93
CA ASN A 141 -25.88 11.90 16.15
C ASN A 141 -26.95 12.96 15.84
N ILE A 142 -26.76 13.78 14.80
CA ILE A 142 -27.73 14.82 14.42
C ILE A 142 -29.05 14.22 13.92
N ARG A 143 -29.00 13.11 13.18
CA ARG A 143 -30.17 12.48 12.52
C ARG A 143 -31.09 13.49 11.82
N PRO A 144 -30.58 14.24 10.83
CA PRO A 144 -31.28 15.40 10.28
C PRO A 144 -32.55 15.06 9.48
N PHE A 145 -32.74 13.80 9.08
CA PHE A 145 -33.87 13.38 8.25
C PHE A 145 -34.88 12.54 9.04
N LEU A 146 -36.14 12.55 8.60
CA LEU A 146 -37.21 11.75 9.20
C LEU A 146 -36.96 10.23 9.07
N ASP A 147 -36.43 9.80 7.93
CA ASP A 147 -35.96 8.44 7.66
C ASP A 147 -34.73 8.48 6.73
N GLY A 148 -34.01 7.36 6.63
CA GLY A 148 -32.92 7.19 5.68
C GLY A 148 -31.54 7.62 6.19
N ASN A 149 -31.44 8.14 7.42
CA ASN A 149 -30.16 8.56 8.02
C ASN A 149 -29.09 7.47 7.96
N GLY A 150 -29.46 6.23 8.28
CA GLY A 150 -28.56 5.07 8.20
C GLY A 150 -27.99 4.85 6.79
N ARG A 151 -28.84 4.90 5.77
CA ARG A 151 -28.42 4.76 4.36
C ARG A 151 -27.56 5.95 3.93
N MET A 152 -27.95 7.15 4.34
CA MET A 152 -27.28 8.39 3.96
C MET A 152 -25.86 8.48 4.51
N TYR A 153 -25.64 8.18 5.80
CA TYR A 153 -24.29 8.26 6.36
C TYR A 153 -23.37 7.19 5.75
N ARG A 154 -23.88 6.01 5.39
CA ARG A 154 -23.08 4.99 4.70
C ARG A 154 -22.61 5.44 3.31
N LEU A 155 -23.47 6.14 2.58
CA LEU A 155 -23.10 6.77 1.30
C LEU A 155 -22.07 7.88 1.50
N LEU A 156 -22.27 8.71 2.53
CA LEU A 156 -21.33 9.77 2.90
C LEU A 156 -19.95 9.20 3.30
N LEU A 157 -19.94 8.16 4.14
CA LEU A 157 -18.74 7.43 4.53
C LEU A 157 -17.99 6.89 3.30
N THR A 158 -18.71 6.20 2.42
CA THR A 158 -18.16 5.70 1.14
C THR A 158 -17.55 6.83 0.31
N THR A 159 -18.23 7.97 0.21
CA THR A 159 -17.77 9.13 -0.55
C THR A 159 -16.51 9.76 0.06
N LEU A 160 -16.45 9.87 1.39
CA LEU A 160 -15.27 10.40 2.10
C LEU A 160 -14.06 9.48 1.96
N LEU A 161 -14.25 8.16 2.01
CA LEU A 161 -13.20 7.17 1.76
C LEU A 161 -12.67 7.27 0.32
N LEU A 162 -13.57 7.32 -0.67
CA LEU A 162 -13.20 7.48 -2.08
C LEU A 162 -12.43 8.79 -2.32
N ARG A 163 -12.91 9.91 -1.75
CA ARG A 163 -12.21 11.20 -1.81
C ARG A 163 -10.81 11.12 -1.18
N ALA A 164 -10.63 10.29 -0.16
CA ALA A 164 -9.36 10.04 0.50
C ALA A 164 -8.45 9.05 -0.25
N GLY A 165 -8.85 8.54 -1.42
CA GLY A 165 -8.12 7.51 -2.16
C GLY A 165 -8.15 6.12 -1.49
N ILE A 166 -9.12 5.91 -0.60
CA ILE A 166 -9.31 4.66 0.14
C ILE A 166 -10.46 3.91 -0.52
N CYS A 167 -10.30 2.59 -0.65
CA CYS A 167 -11.36 1.75 -1.17
C CYS A 167 -12.63 1.87 -0.29
N PRO A 168 -13.83 1.85 -0.88
CA PRO A 168 -15.07 1.76 -0.12
C PRO A 168 -15.04 0.60 0.88
N ALA A 169 -15.58 0.82 2.07
CA ALA A 169 -15.85 -0.26 3.01
C ALA A 169 -16.97 -1.14 2.45
N VAL A 170 -16.70 -2.43 2.22
CA VAL A 170 -17.70 -3.39 1.73
C VAL A 170 -18.14 -4.29 2.87
N TYR A 171 -19.43 -4.24 3.20
CA TYR A 171 -20.05 -5.00 4.28
C TYR A 171 -21.51 -5.30 3.95
N GLY A 172 -22.10 -6.23 4.70
CA GLY A 172 -23.46 -6.72 4.47
C GLY A 172 -23.50 -7.97 3.58
N LEU A 173 -22.35 -8.61 3.38
CA LEU A 173 -22.23 -9.89 2.66
C LEU A 173 -22.39 -11.07 3.60
N HIS A 174 -22.11 -10.89 4.89
CA HIS A 174 -22.23 -11.92 5.92
C HIS A 174 -23.21 -11.49 7.03
N ASN A 175 -23.86 -12.47 7.65
CA ASN A 175 -24.84 -12.23 8.72
C ASN A 175 -24.24 -11.43 9.90
N MET A 176 -22.96 -11.66 10.21
CA MET A 176 -22.24 -10.97 11.28
C MET A 176 -21.95 -9.50 11.00
N ASP A 177 -21.96 -9.08 9.72
CA ASP A 177 -21.67 -7.70 9.34
C ASP A 177 -22.74 -6.76 9.87
N ARG A 178 -24.01 -7.19 9.86
CA ARG A 178 -25.13 -6.39 10.36
C ARG A 178 -24.99 -6.12 11.85
N GLU A 179 -24.66 -7.14 12.64
CA GLU A 179 -24.47 -7.00 14.08
C GLU A 179 -23.25 -6.13 14.40
N SER A 180 -22.13 -6.38 13.71
CA SER A 180 -20.89 -5.62 13.93
C SER A 180 -21.03 -4.16 13.52
N HIS A 181 -21.68 -3.90 12.39
CA HIS A 181 -22.05 -2.56 11.95
C HIS A 181 -22.98 -1.89 12.98
N SER A 182 -24.01 -2.59 13.45
CA SER A 182 -24.94 -2.03 14.43
C SER A 182 -24.24 -1.68 15.74
N ARG A 183 -23.28 -2.47 16.21
CA ARG A 183 -22.47 -2.14 17.40
C ARG A 183 -21.65 -0.88 17.19
N ALA A 184 -20.97 -0.78 16.04
CA ALA A 184 -20.15 0.37 15.68
C ALA A 184 -20.99 1.65 15.46
N GLU A 185 -22.20 1.53 14.90
CA GLU A 185 -23.14 2.66 14.80
C GLU A 185 -23.62 3.07 16.19
N VAL A 186 -23.95 2.12 17.06
CA VAL A 186 -24.41 2.42 18.43
C VAL A 186 -23.32 3.07 19.28
N SER A 187 -22.05 2.72 19.07
CA SER A 187 -20.92 3.33 19.78
C SER A 187 -20.84 4.85 19.57
N CYS A 188 -21.32 5.34 18.41
CA CYS A 188 -21.28 6.75 18.05
C CYS A 188 -22.14 7.62 19.00
N TYR A 189 -23.16 7.03 19.64
CA TYR A 189 -24.06 7.69 20.58
C TYR A 189 -23.56 7.73 22.03
N ARG A 190 -22.53 6.94 22.39
CA ARG A 190 -22.22 6.64 23.82
C ARG A 190 -21.77 7.82 24.69
N HIS A 191 -21.52 9.02 24.16
CA HIS A 191 -20.99 10.14 24.95
C HIS A 191 -21.88 11.38 25.15
N ASP A 192 -23.13 11.40 24.66
CA ASP A 192 -24.05 12.50 25.03
C ASP A 192 -24.54 12.41 26.49
N LEU A 193 -24.10 11.40 27.27
CA LEU A 193 -24.57 11.13 28.64
C LEU A 193 -23.52 11.23 29.76
N GLN A 194 -22.24 11.53 29.46
CA GLN A 194 -21.23 11.72 30.52
C GLN A 194 -20.55 13.08 30.40
N GLY A 195 -21.08 14.04 31.16
CA GLY A 195 -20.36 15.26 31.51
C GLY A 195 -19.19 14.94 32.44
N LEU A 196 -18.09 15.66 32.20
CA LEU A 196 -16.93 15.82 33.09
C LEU A 196 -16.04 14.59 33.32
N GLY A 197 -14.96 14.54 32.54
CA GLY A 197 -13.64 14.25 33.11
C GLY A 197 -13.16 12.81 33.07
N GLU A 198 -12.93 12.27 31.88
CA GLU A 198 -11.83 11.31 31.67
C GLU A 198 -11.50 11.22 30.17
N VAL A 199 -10.20 11.22 29.84
CA VAL A 199 -9.71 11.13 28.46
C VAL A 199 -9.90 9.68 28.01
N VAL A 200 -10.99 9.41 27.28
CA VAL A 200 -11.29 8.08 26.74
C VAL A 200 -11.50 8.19 25.22
N THR A 201 -10.94 7.21 24.51
CA THR A 201 -10.90 7.01 23.05
C THR A 201 -12.08 7.61 22.29
N GLU A 202 -11.79 8.41 21.25
CA GLU A 202 -12.80 9.10 20.45
C GLU A 202 -13.89 8.12 19.98
N THR A 203 -15.17 8.42 20.23
CA THR A 203 -16.32 7.48 20.07
C THR A 203 -16.57 6.96 18.64
N HIS A 204 -15.94 7.57 17.64
CA HIS A 204 -15.90 7.05 16.28
C HIS A 204 -14.89 5.91 16.10
N HIS A 205 -14.12 5.53 17.12
CA HIS A 205 -13.07 4.52 17.03
C HIS A 205 -13.63 3.14 16.66
N GLU A 206 -14.76 2.70 17.23
CA GLU A 206 -15.38 1.43 16.82
C GLU A 206 -15.89 1.49 15.37
N LEU A 207 -16.44 2.63 14.92
CA LEU A 207 -16.80 2.85 13.52
C LEU A 207 -15.58 2.83 12.61
N ALA A 208 -14.47 3.45 13.01
CA ALA A 208 -13.22 3.46 12.28
C ALA A 208 -12.59 2.06 12.19
N LEU A 209 -12.61 1.28 13.28
CA LEU A 209 -12.16 -0.12 13.27
C LEU A 209 -13.06 -1.00 12.41
N PHE A 210 -14.38 -0.81 12.49
CA PHE A 210 -15.32 -1.49 11.60
C PHE A 210 -15.00 -1.16 10.14
N VAL A 211 -14.82 0.12 9.80
CA VAL A 211 -14.43 0.56 8.46
C VAL A 211 -13.10 -0.08 8.06
N LEU A 212 -12.08 -0.03 8.91
CA LEU A 212 -10.76 -0.62 8.64
C LEU A 212 -10.87 -2.12 8.34
N ASN A 213 -11.64 -2.88 9.14
CA ASN A 213 -11.80 -4.31 8.91
C ASN A 213 -12.55 -4.64 7.60
N HIS A 214 -13.29 -3.67 7.06
CA HIS A 214 -14.03 -3.78 5.80
C HIS A 214 -13.37 -2.96 4.67
N THR A 215 -12.23 -2.32 4.93
CA THR A 215 -11.37 -1.60 3.97
C THR A 215 -9.97 -2.22 4.06
N TYR A 216 -9.59 -3.04 3.08
CA TYR A 216 -8.31 -3.77 3.08
C TYR A 216 -8.19 -4.90 4.13
N GLY A 217 -8.93 -5.99 3.91
CA GLY A 217 -8.71 -7.26 4.63
C GLY A 217 -9.43 -8.49 4.05
N GLN A 218 -10.29 -8.30 3.04
CA GLN A 218 -11.04 -9.37 2.36
C GLN A 218 -10.93 -9.25 0.83
N TRP A 219 -9.99 -8.45 0.32
CA TRP A 219 -9.84 -8.26 -1.13
C TRP A 219 -9.21 -9.51 -1.75
N LYS A 220 -10.07 -10.50 -2.05
CA LYS A 220 -9.84 -11.40 -3.19
C LYS A 220 -10.04 -10.53 -4.42
N SER A 221 -8.98 -10.33 -5.20
CA SER A 221 -9.01 -9.49 -6.42
C SER A 221 -10.33 -9.64 -7.16
N THR A 222 -11.05 -8.52 -7.23
CA THR A 222 -12.07 -8.29 -8.24
C THR A 222 -11.67 -7.01 -8.95
N ASP A 223 -10.57 -7.06 -9.69
CA ASP A 223 -10.23 -6.03 -10.66
C ASP A 223 -11.46 -5.67 -11.53
N ALA A 224 -12.32 -6.66 -11.79
CA ALA A 224 -13.62 -6.47 -12.41
C ALA A 224 -14.55 -5.51 -11.65
N GLN A 225 -14.78 -5.66 -10.34
CA GLN A 225 -15.83 -4.89 -9.65
C GLN A 225 -15.46 -3.42 -9.41
N MET A 226 -14.20 -3.12 -9.09
CA MET A 226 -13.74 -1.72 -8.97
C MET A 226 -13.69 -1.06 -10.34
N MET A 227 -13.21 -1.77 -11.38
CA MET A 227 -13.24 -1.23 -12.75
C MET A 227 -14.67 -1.07 -13.26
N THR A 228 -15.59 -1.99 -12.95
CA THR A 228 -17.03 -1.85 -13.25
C THR A 228 -17.63 -0.68 -12.48
N PHE A 229 -17.31 -0.49 -11.19
CA PHE A 229 -17.77 0.65 -10.41
C PHE A 229 -17.22 1.98 -10.98
N LEU A 230 -15.93 2.04 -11.28
CA LEU A 230 -15.29 3.22 -11.87
C LEU A 230 -15.79 3.48 -13.30
N GLN A 231 -16.06 2.44 -14.09
CA GLN A 231 -16.64 2.56 -15.42
C GLN A 231 -18.11 3.02 -15.35
N ALA A 232 -18.91 2.47 -14.44
CA ALA A 232 -20.30 2.85 -14.22
C ALA A 232 -20.44 4.28 -13.66
N THR A 233 -19.39 4.82 -13.02
CA THR A 233 -19.38 6.18 -12.48
C THR A 233 -18.63 7.18 -13.36
N ARG A 234 -17.94 6.73 -14.42
CA ARG A 234 -17.46 7.62 -15.48
C ARG A 234 -18.68 8.15 -16.23
N ARG A 235 -18.87 9.48 -16.15
CA ARG A 235 -19.66 10.19 -17.15
C ARG A 235 -18.96 9.98 -18.49
N ASP A 236 -19.68 9.43 -19.46
CA ASP A 236 -19.28 9.48 -20.86
C ASP A 236 -18.91 10.94 -21.20
N GLY A 237 -17.63 11.21 -21.51
CA GLY A 237 -17.25 12.48 -22.15
C GLY A 237 -16.10 13.32 -21.60
N ALA A 238 -15.27 12.86 -20.65
CA ALA A 238 -14.03 13.58 -20.30
C ALA A 238 -12.78 12.77 -20.68
N MET A 239 -12.39 12.88 -21.95
CA MET A 239 -11.02 12.59 -22.40
C MET A 239 -10.06 13.52 -21.66
N PHE A 240 -9.12 12.96 -20.89
CA PHE A 240 -7.89 13.69 -20.58
C PHE A 240 -6.93 13.48 -21.76
N PRO A 241 -6.39 14.56 -22.37
CA PRO A 241 -5.45 14.43 -23.47
C PRO A 241 -4.14 13.82 -23.01
N HIS A 242 -3.55 13.03 -23.91
CA HIS A 242 -2.35 12.22 -23.77
C HIS A 242 -1.11 12.99 -23.28
#